data_AF-A0A966FPH3-F1
#
_entry.id   AF-A0A966FPH3-F1
#
_cell.length_a   1.000
_cell.length_b   1.000
_cell.length_c   1.000
_cell.angle_alpha   90.00
_cell.angle_beta   90.00
_cell.angle_gamma   90.00
#
_symmetry.space_group_name_H-M   'P 1'
#
loop_
_entity.id
_entity.type
_entity.pdbx_description
1 polymer ?
#
loop_
_entity_poly.entity_id
_entity_poly.type
_entity_poly.pdbx_seq_one_letter_code
_entity_poly.pdbx_strand_id
1 'polypeptide(L)'
;PVPEEEYYIPFGKADIKKEGKDVTVVTTSRMVHESLKASEQLVKEGIDVEVVDLRTLIPWDKELVLESVKKTHRLVIIHETWRRGGWGAEIAATVQEEAFDYLDGPIMRVGAKNVHIPFSPPLQDFVVPDYNSVINEVRKVLNV
;
A
#
# COMPACT_ATOMS: atom_id res chain seq x y z
N PRO A 1 -18.19 -13.41 3.07
CA PRO A 1 -19.51 -13.12 3.68
C PRO A 1 -19.29 -12.33 4.96
N VAL A 2 -20.17 -11.40 5.30
CA VAL A 2 -20.11 -10.67 6.58
C VAL A 2 -20.79 -11.53 7.66
N PRO A 3 -20.19 -11.74 8.85
CA PRO A 3 -20.83 -12.46 9.94
C PRO A 3 -22.17 -11.81 10.35
N GLU A 4 -23.16 -12.63 10.74
CA GLU A 4 -24.45 -12.15 11.24
C GLU A 4 -24.38 -11.71 12.71
N GLU A 5 -23.48 -12.30 13.48
CA GLU A 5 -23.24 -11.93 14.87
C GLU A 5 -22.50 -10.60 14.99
N GLU A 6 -22.74 -9.88 16.09
CA GLU A 6 -22.06 -8.62 16.37
C GLU A 6 -20.56 -8.85 16.56
N TYR A 7 -19.76 -8.11 15.80
CA TYR A 7 -18.31 -8.10 15.94
C TYR A 7 -17.79 -6.67 15.82
N TYR A 8 -16.64 -6.43 16.42
CA TYR A 8 -15.97 -5.14 16.39
C TYR A 8 -14.61 -5.27 15.74
N ILE A 9 -14.24 -4.24 14.99
CA ILE A 9 -12.88 -4.07 14.48
C ILE A 9 -12.18 -3.06 15.40
N PRO A 10 -11.05 -3.41 16.04
CA PRO A 10 -10.34 -2.48 16.90
C PRO A 10 -9.87 -1.26 16.10
N PHE A 11 -10.17 -0.07 16.64
CA PHE A 11 -9.69 1.18 16.06
C PHE A 11 -8.16 1.29 16.19
N GLY A 12 -7.50 1.81 15.16
CA GLY A 12 -6.03 1.91 15.14
C GLY A 12 -5.30 0.59 14.91
N LYS A 13 -6.02 -0.47 14.50
CA LYS A 13 -5.42 -1.77 14.13
C LYS A 13 -5.56 -2.05 12.64
N ALA A 14 -4.42 -2.25 12.00
CA ALA A 14 -4.33 -2.62 10.60
C ALA A 14 -4.57 -4.12 10.42
N ASP A 15 -4.65 -4.57 9.17
CA ASP A 15 -4.91 -5.95 8.82
C ASP A 15 -4.08 -6.37 7.62
N ILE A 16 -3.41 -7.52 7.76
CA ILE A 16 -2.67 -8.12 6.65
C ILE A 16 -3.69 -8.91 5.82
N LYS A 17 -4.07 -8.33 4.68
CA LYS A 17 -5.03 -8.93 3.75
C LYS A 17 -4.46 -10.10 2.97
N LYS A 18 -3.14 -10.09 2.78
CA LYS A 18 -2.36 -11.15 2.17
C LYS A 18 -0.95 -11.12 2.75
N GLU A 19 -0.50 -12.24 3.28
CA GLU A 19 0.89 -12.42 3.70
C GLU A 19 1.82 -12.44 2.48
N GLY A 20 3.04 -11.93 2.66
CA GLY A 20 4.09 -12.00 1.66
C GLY A 20 5.47 -11.77 2.27
N LYS A 21 6.51 -11.82 1.43
CA LYS A 21 7.91 -11.78 1.89
C LYS A 21 8.84 -10.90 1.06
N ASP A 22 8.46 -10.52 -0.15
CA ASP A 22 9.38 -9.81 -1.06
C ASP A 22 9.19 -8.29 -1.01
N VAL A 23 7.97 -7.82 -0.72
CA VAL A 23 7.63 -6.39 -0.60
C VAL A 23 6.37 -6.19 0.23
N THR A 24 6.38 -5.16 1.08
CA THR A 24 5.19 -4.67 1.78
C THR A 24 4.48 -3.60 0.95
N VAL A 25 3.17 -3.78 0.72
CA VAL A 25 2.27 -2.79 0.13
C VAL A 25 1.31 -2.29 1.21
N VAL A 26 1.46 -1.02 1.61
CA VAL A 26 0.57 -0.35 2.58
C VAL A 26 -0.50 0.45 1.85
N THR A 27 -1.76 0.27 2.23
CA THR A 27 -2.90 0.82 1.51
C THR A 27 -4.16 0.98 2.38
N THR A 28 -5.23 1.58 1.83
CA THR A 28 -6.56 1.70 2.45
C THR A 28 -7.66 1.70 1.38
N SER A 29 -8.92 1.46 1.79
CA SER A 29 -10.11 1.62 0.95
C SER A 29 -10.01 0.83 -0.38
N ARG A 30 -10.45 1.40 -1.51
CA ARG A 30 -10.43 0.74 -2.83
C ARG A 30 -9.04 0.20 -3.21
N MET A 31 -7.97 0.88 -2.77
CA MET A 31 -6.60 0.48 -3.10
C MET A 31 -6.19 -0.84 -2.45
N VAL A 32 -6.93 -1.34 -1.44
CA VAL A 32 -6.77 -2.71 -0.94
C VAL A 32 -7.07 -3.72 -2.05
N HIS A 33 -8.19 -3.55 -2.75
CA HIS A 33 -8.60 -4.46 -3.82
C HIS A 33 -7.66 -4.39 -5.02
N GLU A 34 -7.21 -3.19 -5.41
CA GLU A 34 -6.21 -3.02 -6.47
C GLU A 34 -4.87 -3.68 -6.09
N SER A 35 -4.46 -3.60 -4.82
CA SER A 35 -3.22 -4.22 -4.33
C SER A 35 -3.32 -5.75 -4.29
N LEU A 36 -4.46 -6.29 -3.87
CA LEU A 36 -4.71 -7.74 -3.92
C LEU A 36 -4.68 -8.24 -5.38
N LYS A 37 -5.37 -7.55 -6.30
CA LYS A 37 -5.35 -7.88 -7.73
C LYS A 37 -3.94 -7.82 -8.32
N ALA A 38 -3.13 -6.82 -7.94
CA ALA A 38 -1.74 -6.74 -8.36
C ALA A 38 -0.92 -7.92 -7.83
N SER A 39 -1.13 -8.30 -6.56
CA SER A 39 -0.44 -9.44 -5.94
C SER A 39 -0.72 -10.77 -6.66
N GLU A 40 -1.94 -10.98 -7.15
CA GLU A 40 -2.31 -12.18 -7.93
C GLU A 40 -1.59 -12.27 -9.28
N GLN A 41 -1.19 -11.14 -9.86
CA GLN A 41 -0.37 -11.15 -11.09
C GLN A 41 1.10 -11.34 -10.75
N LEU A 42 1.60 -10.60 -9.77
CA LEU A 42 3.02 -10.63 -9.35
C LEU A 42 3.46 -11.99 -8.81
N VAL A 43 2.57 -12.74 -8.15
CA VAL A 43 2.90 -14.10 -7.68
C VAL A 43 3.21 -15.05 -8.83
N LYS A 44 2.65 -14.83 -10.02
CA LYS A 44 2.95 -15.63 -11.23
C LYS A 44 4.35 -15.35 -11.77
N GLU A 45 4.93 -14.20 -11.41
CA GLU A 45 6.31 -13.80 -11.70
C GLU A 45 7.26 -14.21 -10.55
N GLY A 46 6.76 -14.89 -9.52
CA GLY A 46 7.54 -15.30 -8.35
C GLY A 46 7.72 -14.20 -7.30
N ILE A 47 6.94 -13.12 -7.36
CA ILE A 47 7.00 -12.00 -6.42
C ILE A 47 5.84 -12.10 -5.43
N ASP A 48 6.16 -12.29 -4.15
CA ASP A 48 5.20 -12.46 -3.08
C ASP A 48 5.00 -11.17 -2.27
N VAL A 49 3.92 -10.48 -2.62
CA VAL A 49 3.51 -9.19 -2.03
C VAL A 49 2.74 -9.40 -0.73
N GLU A 50 3.19 -8.74 0.34
CA GLU A 50 2.41 -8.53 1.55
C GLU A 50 1.49 -7.31 1.39
N VAL A 51 0.18 -7.47 1.61
CA VAL A 51 -0.79 -6.37 1.48
C VAL A 51 -1.33 -5.99 2.86
N VAL A 52 -1.00 -4.79 3.32
CA VAL A 52 -1.42 -4.21 4.59
C VAL A 52 -2.51 -3.18 4.36
N ASP A 53 -3.71 -3.44 4.87
CA ASP A 53 -4.81 -2.48 4.96
C ASP A 53 -4.74 -1.75 6.30
N LEU A 54 -4.45 -0.46 6.30
CA LEU A 54 -4.30 0.30 7.55
C LEU A 54 -5.60 0.39 8.34
N ARG A 55 -6.75 0.41 7.65
CA ARG A 55 -8.10 0.70 8.17
C ARG A 55 -8.26 2.09 8.83
N THR A 56 -7.35 2.47 9.71
CA THR A 56 -7.30 3.74 10.43
C THR A 56 -6.07 4.53 10.00
N LEU A 57 -6.24 5.81 9.66
CA LEU A 57 -5.12 6.69 9.32
C LEU A 57 -4.55 7.43 10.54
N ILE A 58 -5.38 7.75 11.52
CA ILE A 58 -4.98 8.47 12.73
C ILE A 58 -5.73 7.90 13.95
N PRO A 59 -5.03 7.25 14.90
CA PRO A 59 -3.65 6.75 14.80
C PRO A 59 -3.61 5.52 13.87
N TRP A 60 -2.64 5.46 12.97
CA TRP A 60 -2.41 4.26 12.15
C TRP A 60 -1.56 3.24 12.92
N ASP A 61 -1.67 1.96 12.54
CA ASP A 61 -0.95 0.86 13.19
C ASP A 61 0.52 0.83 12.75
N LYS A 62 1.32 1.72 13.36
CA LYS A 62 2.73 1.89 13.05
C LYS A 62 3.50 0.60 13.27
N GLU A 63 3.27 -0.06 14.40
CA GLU A 63 3.99 -1.26 14.79
C GLU A 63 3.83 -2.35 13.74
N LEU A 64 2.61 -2.61 13.25
CA LEU A 64 2.37 -3.62 12.22
C LEU A 64 3.13 -3.33 10.92
N VAL A 65 3.13 -2.08 10.45
CA VAL A 65 3.83 -1.70 9.22
C VAL A 65 5.35 -1.82 9.40
N LEU A 66 5.91 -1.39 10.52
CA LEU A 66 7.34 -1.52 10.78
C LEU A 66 7.77 -2.99 10.79
N GLU A 67 7.02 -3.88 11.45
CA GLU A 67 7.32 -5.32 11.44
C GLU A 67 7.19 -5.94 10.04
N SER A 68 6.19 -5.52 9.26
CA SER A 68 6.04 -5.93 7.87
C SER A 68 7.24 -5.51 7.01
N VAL A 69 7.70 -4.26 7.15
CA VAL A 69 8.89 -3.76 6.42
C VAL A 69 10.16 -4.47 6.86
N LYS A 70 10.33 -4.77 8.15
CA LYS A 70 11.48 -5.56 8.64
C LYS A 70 11.51 -6.97 8.04
N LYS A 71 10.34 -7.54 7.74
CA LYS A 71 10.20 -8.85 7.11
C LYS A 71 10.51 -8.82 5.61
N THR A 72 10.04 -7.80 4.90
CA THR A 72 10.09 -7.77 3.42
C THR A 72 11.22 -6.91 2.84
N HIS A 73 11.83 -6.07 3.68
CA HIS A 73 12.91 -5.14 3.35
C HIS A 73 12.56 -4.07 2.31
N ARG A 74 11.29 -3.97 1.87
CA ARG A 74 10.86 -3.05 0.81
C ARG A 74 9.45 -2.56 1.08
N LEU A 75 9.19 -1.29 0.74
CA LEU A 75 7.91 -0.65 0.98
C LEU A 75 7.38 0.09 -0.26
N VAL A 76 6.14 -0.23 -0.61
CA VAL A 76 5.31 0.54 -1.53
C VAL A 76 4.07 1.02 -0.77
N ILE A 77 3.77 2.31 -0.85
CA ILE A 77 2.56 2.89 -0.26
C ILE A 77 1.65 3.34 -1.39
N ILE A 78 0.40 2.90 -1.40
CA ILE A 78 -0.58 3.28 -2.43
C ILE A 78 -1.87 3.84 -1.83
N HIS A 79 -2.33 4.94 -2.40
CA HIS A 79 -3.56 5.61 -1.98
C HIS A 79 -4.21 6.42 -3.11
N GLU A 80 -5.50 6.74 -2.99
CA GLU A 80 -6.23 7.48 -4.04
C GLU A 80 -6.04 9.00 -3.95
N THR A 81 -5.58 9.52 -2.80
CA THR A 81 -5.30 10.96 -2.67
C THR A 81 -4.08 11.34 -3.51
N TRP A 82 -3.86 12.64 -3.72
CA TRP A 82 -2.66 13.12 -4.40
C TRP A 82 -1.39 12.55 -3.77
N ARG A 83 -0.46 12.10 -4.62
CA ARG A 83 0.87 11.66 -4.15
C ARG A 83 1.59 12.75 -3.36
N ARG A 84 1.42 14.01 -3.77
CA ARG A 84 1.99 15.19 -3.09
C ARG A 84 1.06 15.59 -1.95
N GLY A 85 1.58 15.64 -0.72
CA GLY A 85 0.80 16.01 0.47
C GLY A 85 -0.21 14.97 0.93
N GLY A 86 -0.25 13.78 0.32
CA GLY A 86 -1.06 12.66 0.77
C GLY A 86 -0.47 11.97 2.01
N TRP A 87 -1.31 11.21 2.70
CA TRP A 87 -0.94 10.53 3.95
C TRP A 87 0.20 9.52 3.78
N GLY A 88 0.43 9.00 2.56
CA GLY A 88 1.58 8.13 2.31
C GLY A 88 2.93 8.81 2.57
N ALA A 89 2.99 10.14 2.63
CA ALA A 89 4.19 10.85 3.04
C ALA A 89 4.53 10.62 4.53
N GLU A 90 3.52 10.58 5.40
CA GLU A 90 3.69 10.38 6.85
C GLU A 90 4.26 8.98 7.15
N ILE A 91 3.70 7.95 6.50
CA ILE A 91 4.17 6.57 6.66
C ILE A 91 5.60 6.43 6.13
N ALA A 92 5.89 7.02 4.97
CA ALA A 92 7.25 6.97 4.43
C ALA A 92 8.26 7.67 5.34
N ALA A 93 7.90 8.84 5.90
CA ALA A 93 8.76 9.54 6.86
C ALA A 93 9.01 8.69 8.11
N THR A 94 7.94 8.14 8.70
CA THR A 94 8.03 7.32 9.92
C THR A 94 8.88 6.06 9.69
N VAL A 95 8.65 5.33 8.59
CA VAL A 95 9.43 4.13 8.26
C VAL A 95 10.90 4.48 7.98
N GLN A 96 11.15 5.61 7.31
CA GLN A 96 12.50 6.12 7.08
C GLN A 96 13.20 6.54 8.37
N GLU A 97 12.48 6.99 9.40
CA GLU A 97 13.06 7.35 10.70
C GLU A 97 13.30 6.11 11.59
N GLU A 98 12.38 5.14 11.58
CA GLU A 98 12.36 4.06 12.57
C GLU A 98 12.80 2.68 12.03
N ALA A 99 12.87 2.49 10.71
CA ALA A 99 13.21 1.20 10.08
C ALA A 99 14.15 1.33 8.87
N PHE A 100 14.90 2.43 8.75
CA PHE A 100 15.82 2.66 7.64
C PHE A 100 16.80 1.50 7.41
N ASP A 101 17.41 0.97 8.48
CA ASP A 101 18.43 -0.09 8.38
C ASP A 101 17.88 -1.42 7.84
N TYR A 102 16.56 -1.57 7.78
CA TYR A 102 15.91 -2.75 7.22
C TYR A 102 15.53 -2.60 5.75
N LEU A 103 15.63 -1.40 5.18
CA LEU A 103 15.24 -1.13 3.80
C LEU A 103 16.39 -1.45 2.83
N ASP A 104 16.12 -2.36 1.90
CA ASP A 104 17.03 -2.71 0.79
C ASP A 104 16.90 -1.76 -0.41
N GLY A 105 15.99 -0.77 -0.35
CA GLY A 105 15.69 0.12 -1.46
C GLY A 105 14.80 1.30 -1.07
N PRO A 106 14.55 2.23 -2.00
CA PRO A 106 13.74 3.42 -1.72
C PRO A 106 12.28 3.05 -1.42
N ILE A 107 11.66 3.81 -0.52
CA ILE A 107 10.21 3.73 -0.29
C ILE A 107 9.48 4.34 -1.49
N MET A 108 8.65 3.54 -2.16
CA MET A 108 7.86 4.01 -3.30
C MET A 108 6.48 4.48 -2.83
N ARG A 109 6.05 5.62 -3.36
CA ARG A 109 4.73 6.21 -3.04
C ARG A 109 3.93 6.42 -4.30
N VAL A 110 2.75 5.82 -4.32
CA VAL A 110 1.75 5.92 -5.37
C VAL A 110 0.55 6.69 -4.85
N GLY A 111 0.20 7.74 -5.58
CA GLY A 111 -0.99 8.53 -5.32
C GLY A 111 -1.54 9.07 -6.63
N ALA A 112 -2.74 9.62 -6.59
CA ALA A 112 -3.29 10.29 -7.75
C ALA A 112 -2.37 11.43 -8.24
N LYS A 113 -2.47 11.71 -9.54
CA LYS A 113 -1.79 12.86 -10.13
C LYS A 113 -2.28 14.14 -9.46
N ASN A 114 -1.37 15.10 -9.32
CA ASN A 114 -1.62 16.36 -8.62
C ASN A 114 -2.43 17.33 -9.49
N VAL A 115 -3.66 16.95 -9.80
CA VAL A 115 -4.65 17.67 -10.58
C VAL A 115 -6.04 17.41 -9.97
N HIS A 116 -7.01 18.26 -10.29
CA HIS A 116 -8.40 17.99 -9.92
C HIS A 116 -8.90 16.72 -10.60
N ILE A 117 -9.78 15.98 -9.90
CA ILE A 117 -10.38 14.77 -10.46
C ILE A 117 -11.27 15.17 -11.64
N PRO A 118 -10.99 14.66 -12.85
CA PRO A 118 -11.77 14.97 -14.03
C PRO A 118 -13.08 14.19 -14.04
N PHE A 119 -14.12 14.75 -14.66
CA PHE A 119 -15.41 14.09 -14.85
C PHE A 119 -15.37 12.97 -15.91
N SER A 120 -14.51 13.12 -16.93
CA SER A 120 -14.39 12.18 -18.04
C SER A 120 -13.76 10.86 -17.56
N PRO A 121 -14.42 9.70 -17.74
CA PRO A 121 -13.90 8.41 -17.24
C PRO A 121 -12.48 8.08 -17.74
N PRO A 122 -12.13 8.24 -19.04
CA PRO A 122 -10.76 8.01 -19.50
C PRO A 122 -9.71 8.91 -18.81
N LEU A 123 -10.08 10.13 -18.45
CA LEU A 123 -9.19 11.03 -17.72
C LEU A 123 -9.12 10.67 -16.23
N GLN A 124 -10.20 10.15 -15.65
CA GLN A 124 -10.21 9.69 -14.27
C GLN A 124 -9.29 8.48 -14.12
N ASP A 125 -9.38 7.51 -15.03
CA ASP A 125 -8.52 6.33 -15.07
C ASP A 125 -7.04 6.71 -15.24
N PHE A 126 -6.77 7.80 -15.98
CA PHE A 126 -5.40 8.32 -16.12
C PHE A 126 -4.89 8.99 -14.83
N VAL A 127 -5.77 9.54 -13.99
CA VAL A 127 -5.39 10.32 -12.80
C VAL A 127 -5.31 9.46 -11.55
N VAL A 128 -6.24 8.52 -11.38
CA VAL A 128 -6.36 7.69 -10.17
C VAL A 128 -5.54 6.41 -10.32
N PRO A 129 -4.78 6.00 -9.30
CA PRO A 129 -4.04 4.74 -9.35
C PRO A 129 -4.95 3.51 -9.49
N ASP A 130 -4.35 2.45 -10.03
CA ASP A 130 -4.95 1.14 -10.27
C ASP A 130 -3.97 0.01 -9.92
N TYR A 131 -4.36 -1.24 -10.10
CA TYR A 131 -3.49 -2.39 -9.88
C TYR A 131 -2.21 -2.36 -10.73
N ASN A 132 -2.24 -1.82 -11.96
CA ASN A 132 -1.02 -1.69 -12.79
C ASN A 132 -0.02 -0.73 -12.15
N SER A 133 -0.51 0.33 -11.50
CA SER A 133 0.32 1.27 -10.75
C SER A 133 1.08 0.55 -9.62
N VAL A 134 0.44 -0.37 -8.90
CA VAL A 134 1.11 -1.21 -7.87
C VAL A 134 2.17 -2.10 -8.51
N ILE A 135 1.82 -2.83 -9.57
CA ILE A 135 2.74 -3.75 -10.27
C ILE A 135 4.01 -3.01 -10.70
N ASN A 136 3.85 -1.85 -11.32
CA ASN A 136 4.98 -1.07 -11.83
C ASN A 136 5.91 -0.59 -10.72
N GLU A 137 5.38 -0.15 -9.57
CA GLU A 137 6.24 0.29 -8.46
C GLU A 137 6.88 -0.87 -7.69
N VAL A 138 6.19 -2.00 -7.57
CA VAL A 138 6.77 -3.23 -6.99
C VAL A 138 7.96 -3.70 -7.83
N ARG A 139 7.80 -3.74 -9.16
CA ARG A 139 8.87 -4.06 -10.10
C ARG A 139 10.07 -3.11 -9.97
N LYS A 140 9.81 -1.80 -9.88
CA LYS A 140 10.86 -0.80 -9.66
C LYS A 140 11.63 -1.01 -8.35
N VAL A 141 10.94 -1.27 -7.23
CA VAL A 141 11.63 -1.45 -5.93
C VAL A 141 12.41 -2.77 -5.84
N LEU A 142 12.00 -3.78 -6.61
CA LEU A 142 12.68 -5.07 -6.73
C LEU A 142 13.74 -5.09 -7.85
N ASN A 143 13.83 -4.05 -8.68
CA ASN A 143 14.70 -3.97 -9.86
C ASN A 143 14.47 -5.11 -10.88
N VAL A 144 13.20 -5.43 -11.17
CA VAL A 144 12.76 -6.47 -12.12
C VAL A 144 11.75 -5.98 -13.14
#